data_AF-A0A0B1P6Y2-F1
#
_entry.id   AF-A0A0B1P6Y2-F1
#
_cell.length_a   1.000
_cell.length_b   1.000
_cell.length_c   1.000
_cell.angle_alpha   90.00
_cell.angle_beta   90.00
_cell.angle_gamma   90.00
#
_symmetry.space_group_name_H-M   'P 1'
#
loop_
_entity.id
_entity.type
_entity.pdbx_description
1 polymer ?
#
loop_
_entity_poly.entity_id
_entity_poly.type
_entity_poly.pdbx_seq_one_letter_code
_entity_poly.pdbx_strand_id
1 'polypeptide(L)'
;MANDQNKVILGTGVSFHLWKSCLQAKLARRNVLGHVFHDIPGIRPLLAPYAKIAPDLDTGTNVKSPDEELAALEQWILGEIEAKNIITMRLSPSICPRNYDNMTAKQLYDTIASTRQQTAAAHYATALEALMSVTFNSTADEYIDQFLASYQSVNNAADAFSTPTAKVSEYHIGAGHAAALFVAGTKRVEWLNTWRDTRVFDSSNKYLPLEVLMSSLRSISGIFFFFL
;
A
#
# COMPACT_ATOMS: atom_id res chain seq x y z
N MET A 1 -24.74 10.27 48.21
CA MET A 1 -24.47 11.34 47.23
C MET A 1 -23.03 11.82 47.43
N ALA A 2 -22.09 11.29 46.64
CA ALA A 2 -20.66 11.59 46.79
C ALA A 2 -20.29 12.82 45.97
N ASN A 3 -19.53 13.72 46.62
CA ASN A 3 -19.26 15.10 46.24
C ASN A 3 -18.45 15.23 44.92
N ASP A 4 -19.04 15.79 43.86
CA ASP A 4 -18.41 16.04 42.55
C ASP A 4 -17.31 17.12 42.57
N GLN A 5 -17.06 17.75 43.73
CA GLN A 5 -16.10 18.85 43.91
C GLN A 5 -14.61 18.46 43.73
N ASN A 6 -14.30 17.19 43.46
CA ASN A 6 -12.92 16.70 43.35
C ASN A 6 -12.52 16.23 41.94
N LYS A 7 -13.39 16.35 40.93
CA LYS A 7 -13.06 15.94 39.55
C LYS A 7 -12.47 17.09 38.76
N VAL A 8 -11.24 16.92 38.26
CA VAL A 8 -10.62 17.85 37.31
C VAL A 8 -10.70 17.21 35.93
N ILE A 9 -11.63 17.68 35.11
CA ILE A 9 -11.87 17.18 33.75
C ILE A 9 -11.03 18.02 32.77
N LEU A 10 -10.38 17.37 31.80
CA LEU A 10 -9.70 18.05 30.71
C LEU A 10 -10.74 18.68 29.78
N GLY A 11 -10.84 20.00 29.77
CA GLY A 11 -11.70 20.74 28.86
C GLY A 11 -11.12 20.83 27.45
N THR A 12 -11.98 20.92 26.44
CA THR A 12 -11.60 21.12 25.05
C THR A 12 -10.80 22.43 24.88
N GLY A 13 -9.65 22.36 24.21
CA GLY A 13 -8.79 23.53 23.92
C GLY A 13 -7.67 23.80 24.93
N VAL A 14 -7.56 23.03 26.02
CA VAL A 14 -6.46 23.15 26.98
C VAL A 14 -5.31 22.21 26.59
N SER A 15 -4.08 22.72 26.51
CA SER A 15 -2.93 21.88 26.20
C SER A 15 -2.72 20.84 27.30
N PHE A 16 -2.51 19.59 26.89
CA PHE A 16 -2.40 18.44 27.79
C PHE A 16 -1.29 18.63 28.85
N HIS A 17 -0.17 19.24 28.45
CA HIS A 17 0.94 19.52 29.34
C HIS A 17 0.58 20.55 30.42
N LEU A 18 -0.13 21.63 30.05
CA LEU A 18 -0.54 22.66 31.00
C LEU A 18 -1.59 22.11 31.97
N TRP A 19 -2.55 21.34 31.46
CA TRP A 19 -3.54 20.67 32.29
C TRP A 19 -2.90 19.70 33.29
N LYS A 20 -1.94 18.88 32.85
CA LYS A 20 -1.21 17.92 33.69
C LYS A 20 -0.46 18.63 34.82
N SER A 21 0.26 19.73 34.52
CA SER A 21 0.98 20.50 35.54
C SER A 21 0.02 21.17 36.55
N CYS A 22 -1.11 21.72 36.10
CA CYS A 22 -2.11 22.33 36.99
C CYS A 22 -2.80 21.29 37.88
N LEU A 23 -3.07 20.09 37.35
CA LEU A 23 -3.63 18.97 38.09
C LEU A 23 -2.66 18.49 39.18
N GLN A 24 -1.39 18.29 38.83
CA GLN A 24 -0.34 17.89 39.77
C GLN A 24 -0.19 18.91 40.91
N ALA A 25 -0.20 20.22 40.59
CA ALA A 25 -0.11 21.27 41.59
C ALA A 25 -1.32 21.31 42.55
N LYS A 26 -2.54 21.08 42.05
CA LYS A 26 -3.76 21.02 42.88
C LYS A 26 -3.78 19.78 43.78
N LEU A 27 -3.33 18.64 43.28
CA LEU A 27 -3.27 17.38 44.03
C LEU A 27 -2.20 17.41 45.12
N ALA A 28 -1.03 17.98 44.83
CA ALA A 28 0.05 18.18 45.80
C ALA A 28 -0.40 19.07 46.98
N ARG A 29 -1.15 20.15 46.71
CA ARG A 29 -1.70 21.04 47.74
C ARG A 29 -2.72 20.38 48.66
N ARG A 30 -3.34 19.27 48.23
CA ARG A 30 -4.36 18.55 49.00
C ARG A 30 -3.86 17.22 49.59
N ASN A 31 -2.56 16.91 49.41
CA ASN A 31 -1.93 15.69 49.92
C ASN A 31 -2.60 14.39 49.44
N VAL A 32 -3.19 14.40 48.23
CA VAL A 32 -3.84 13.23 47.62
C VAL A 32 -2.87 12.59 46.62
N LEU A 33 -2.11 11.59 47.09
CA LEU A 33 -1.20 10.76 46.30
C LEU A 33 -1.99 9.64 45.60
N GLY A 34 -2.64 9.97 44.49
CA GLY A 34 -3.17 8.96 43.58
C GLY A 34 -4.46 9.37 42.89
N HIS A 35 -4.39 9.58 41.58
CA HIS A 35 -5.54 9.41 40.71
C HIS A 35 -5.22 8.35 39.67
N VAL A 36 -6.15 7.41 39.52
CA VAL A 36 -6.15 6.35 38.52
C VAL A 36 -6.60 7.00 37.21
N PHE A 37 -5.74 6.96 36.20
CA PHE A 37 -6.17 7.27 34.83
C PHE A 37 -7.07 6.11 34.39
N HIS A 38 -8.33 6.39 34.12
CA HIS A 38 -9.19 5.46 33.40
C HIS A 38 -8.91 5.65 31.89
N ASP A 39 -8.83 4.55 31.16
CA ASP A 39 -8.63 4.49 29.70
C ASP A 39 -7.31 5.06 29.16
N ILE A 40 -6.17 4.49 29.59
CA ILE A 40 -4.94 4.56 28.81
C ILE A 40 -4.69 3.17 28.18
N PRO A 41 -4.58 3.05 26.85
CA PRO A 41 -4.25 1.78 26.21
C PRO A 41 -2.98 1.16 26.81
N GLY A 42 -3.09 -0.07 27.32
CA GLY A 42 -1.96 -0.79 27.93
C GLY A 42 -1.68 -0.47 29.41
N ILE A 43 -2.47 0.37 30.09
CA ILE A 43 -2.36 0.60 31.53
C ILE A 43 -3.59 0.03 32.24
N ARG A 44 -3.36 -0.87 33.20
CA ARG A 44 -4.40 -1.49 34.01
C ARG A 44 -5.11 -0.44 34.87
N PRO A 45 -6.43 -0.23 34.75
CA PRO A 45 -7.16 0.58 35.71
C PRO A 45 -7.17 -0.16 37.06
N LEU A 46 -6.83 0.55 38.13
CA LEU A 46 -6.97 0.01 39.48
C LEU A 46 -8.47 -0.18 39.74
N LEU A 47 -8.91 -1.43 39.87
CA LEU A 47 -10.27 -1.74 40.30
C LEU A 47 -10.47 -1.19 41.71
N ALA A 48 -11.53 -0.40 41.90
CA ALA A 48 -11.92 0.04 43.23
C ALA A 48 -12.15 -1.20 44.12
N PRO A 49 -11.67 -1.22 45.37
CA PRO A 49 -11.88 -2.36 46.25
C PRO A 49 -13.39 -2.61 46.38
N TYR A 50 -13.85 -3.74 45.86
CA TYR A 50 -15.25 -4.14 45.98
C TYR A 50 -15.60 -4.25 47.47
N ALA A 51 -16.61 -3.50 47.90
CA ALA A 51 -17.26 -3.80 49.17
C ALA A 51 -17.85 -5.21 49.03
N LYS A 52 -17.44 -6.13 49.90
CA LYS A 52 -17.93 -7.52 49.90
C LYS A 52 -19.46 -7.50 49.93
N ILE A 53 -20.10 -7.83 48.81
CA ILE A 53 -21.53 -8.13 48.79
C ILE A 53 -21.66 -9.55 49.35
N ALA A 54 -22.51 -9.72 50.36
CA ALA A 54 -22.77 -11.00 51.00
C ALA A 54 -23.21 -12.04 49.96
N PRO A 55 -22.84 -13.33 50.14
CA PRO A 55 -23.22 -14.35 49.19
C PRO A 55 -24.71 -14.65 49.38
N ASP A 56 -25.51 -14.47 48.33
CA ASP A 56 -26.77 -15.18 48.27
C ASP A 56 -27.07 -15.71 46.86
N LEU A 57 -27.26 -17.03 46.86
CA LEU A 57 -28.01 -17.92 45.98
C LEU A 57 -27.86 -17.81 44.44
N ASP A 58 -27.10 -18.78 43.93
CA ASP A 58 -27.55 -19.79 42.96
C ASP A 58 -28.23 -19.30 41.66
N THR A 59 -27.45 -19.24 40.58
CA THR A 59 -27.97 -19.54 39.23
C THR A 59 -26.82 -20.07 38.38
N GLY A 60 -26.95 -21.34 37.97
CA GLY A 60 -26.00 -22.10 37.14
C GLY A 60 -25.82 -21.53 35.73
N THR A 61 -25.24 -20.34 35.66
CA THR A 61 -24.72 -19.73 34.45
C THR A 61 -23.22 -19.81 34.58
N ASN A 62 -22.54 -20.34 33.55
CA ASN A 62 -21.09 -20.35 33.47
C ASN A 62 -20.60 -18.90 33.29
N VAL A 63 -20.67 -18.11 34.37
CA VAL A 63 -20.19 -16.74 34.43
C VAL A 63 -18.69 -16.86 34.56
N LYS A 64 -17.98 -16.72 33.44
CA LYS A 64 -16.53 -16.52 33.46
C LYS A 64 -16.23 -15.42 34.47
N SER A 65 -15.23 -15.64 35.32
CA SER A 65 -14.93 -14.64 36.34
C SER A 65 -14.61 -13.31 35.63
N PRO A 66 -15.07 -12.15 36.15
CA PRO A 66 -14.76 -10.85 35.57
C PRO A 66 -13.25 -10.62 35.33
N ASP A 67 -12.41 -11.30 36.12
CA ASP A 67 -10.95 -11.28 35.99
C ASP A 67 -10.45 -12.04 34.74
N GLU A 68 -11.11 -13.13 34.32
CA GLU A 68 -10.76 -13.87 33.09
C GLU A 68 -11.11 -13.07 31.82
N GLU A 69 -12.25 -12.39 31.82
CA GLU A 69 -12.66 -11.53 30.70
C GLU A 69 -11.76 -10.29 30.59
N LEU A 70 -11.35 -9.71 31.73
CA LEU A 70 -10.40 -8.62 31.78
C LEU A 70 -9.03 -9.04 31.23
N ALA A 71 -8.52 -10.21 31.61
CA ALA A 71 -7.25 -10.73 31.12
C ALA A 71 -7.28 -11.01 29.61
N ALA A 72 -8.39 -11.54 29.09
CA ALA A 72 -8.57 -11.76 27.65
C ALA A 72 -8.62 -10.43 26.87
N LEU A 73 -9.28 -9.41 27.42
CA LEU A 73 -9.33 -8.06 26.84
C LEU A 73 -7.95 -7.40 26.85
N GLU A 74 -7.19 -7.52 27.95
CA GLU A 74 -5.81 -7.02 28.05
C GLU A 74 -4.90 -7.66 26.99
N GLN A 75 -4.98 -8.98 26.83
CA GLN A 75 -4.19 -9.71 25.83
C GLN A 75 -4.56 -9.27 24.40
N TRP A 76 -5.85 -9.00 24.14
CA TRP A 76 -6.30 -8.50 22.86
C TRP A 76 -5.78 -7.08 22.57
N ILE A 77 -5.85 -6.16 23.54
CA ILE A 77 -5.33 -4.78 23.40
C ILE A 77 -3.82 -4.79 23.15
N LEU A 78 -3.06 -5.59 23.89
CA LEU A 78 -1.61 -5.72 23.70
C LEU A 78 -1.27 -6.25 22.30
N GLY A 79 -2.01 -7.27 21.83
CA GLY A 79 -1.87 -7.79 20.48
C GLY A 79 -2.21 -6.75 19.40
N GLU A 80 -3.21 -5.89 19.64
CA GLU A 80 -3.55 -4.81 18.72
C GLU A 80 -2.44 -3.75 18.63
N ILE A 81 -1.87 -3.36 19.77
CA ILE A 81 -0.74 -2.41 19.83
C ILE A 81 0.50 -2.99 19.14
N GLU A 82 0.82 -4.25 19.39
CA GLU A 82 1.95 -4.93 18.76
C GLU A 82 1.78 -5.01 17.24
N ALA A 83 0.60 -5.41 16.77
CA ALA A 83 0.30 -5.47 15.34
C ALA A 83 0.41 -4.09 14.67
N LYS A 84 -0.10 -3.03 15.31
CA LYS A 84 0.06 -1.65 14.84
C LYS A 84 1.52 -1.25 14.72
N ASN A 85 2.33 -1.52 15.75
CA ASN A 85 3.75 -1.18 15.78
C ASN A 85 4.53 -1.91 14.68
N ILE A 86 4.25 -3.19 14.44
CA ILE A 86 4.88 -3.94 13.35
C ILE A 86 4.54 -3.31 11.99
N ILE A 87 3.29 -2.92 11.79
CA ILE A 87 2.85 -2.28 10.55
C ILE A 87 3.53 -0.91 10.39
N THR A 88 3.49 -0.03 11.40
CA THR A 88 4.06 1.32 11.33
C THR A 88 5.58 1.31 11.19
N MET A 89 6.30 0.42 11.88
CA MET A 89 7.77 0.32 11.77
C MET A 89 8.25 -0.11 10.38
N ARG A 90 7.41 -0.83 9.62
CA ARG A 90 7.75 -1.31 8.28
C ARG A 90 7.36 -0.33 7.17
N LEU A 91 6.80 0.83 7.50
CA LEU A 91 6.31 1.80 6.53
C LEU A 91 7.18 3.05 6.49
N SER A 92 7.37 3.58 5.29
CA SER A 92 7.93 4.91 5.13
C SER A 92 6.94 5.97 5.66
N PRO A 93 7.44 7.07 6.28
CA PRO A 93 6.59 8.13 6.80
C PRO A 93 5.65 8.77 5.76
N SER A 94 6.00 8.68 4.46
CA SER A 94 5.22 9.22 3.34
C SER A 94 3.92 8.47 3.05
N ILE A 95 3.80 7.20 3.46
CA ILE A 95 2.64 6.33 3.19
C ILE A 95 1.84 6.01 4.46
N CYS A 96 2.24 6.57 5.61
CA CYS A 96 1.55 6.37 6.88
C CYS A 96 0.34 7.31 6.97
N PRO A 97 -0.88 6.80 7.27
CA PRO A 97 -2.05 7.65 7.46
C PRO A 97 -1.85 8.64 8.62
N ARG A 98 -2.25 9.90 8.47
CA ARG A 98 -2.04 10.94 9.50
C ARG A 98 -2.74 10.67 10.84
N ASN A 99 -3.76 9.80 10.86
CA ASN A 99 -4.57 9.48 12.04
C ASN A 99 -4.49 7.99 12.43
N TYR A 100 -3.33 7.35 12.22
CA TYR A 100 -3.19 5.90 12.47
C TYR A 100 -3.45 5.48 13.92
N ASP A 101 -3.29 6.40 14.89
CA ASP A 101 -3.59 6.16 16.31
C ASP A 101 -5.05 5.74 16.56
N ASN A 102 -5.98 6.26 15.74
CA ASN A 102 -7.43 6.01 15.88
C ASN A 102 -7.94 4.83 15.03
N MET A 103 -7.07 4.19 14.24
CA MET A 103 -7.45 3.07 13.37
C MET A 103 -7.12 1.76 14.06
N THR A 104 -7.88 0.69 13.87
CA THR A 104 -7.46 -0.66 14.30
C THR A 104 -6.30 -1.17 13.45
N ALA A 105 -5.53 -2.16 13.93
CA ALA A 105 -4.45 -2.77 13.15
C ALA A 105 -4.92 -3.28 11.77
N LYS A 106 -6.14 -3.84 11.70
CA LYS A 106 -6.77 -4.28 10.45
C LYS A 106 -7.10 -3.11 9.52
N GLN A 107 -7.74 -2.06 10.02
CA GLN A 107 -8.06 -0.88 9.22
C GLN A 107 -6.80 -0.19 8.70
N LEU A 108 -5.74 -0.16 9.52
CA LEU A 108 -4.44 0.36 9.12
C LEU A 108 -3.88 -0.47 7.96
N TYR A 109 -3.85 -1.80 8.08
CA TYR A 109 -3.43 -2.71 7.01
C TYR A 109 -4.24 -2.53 5.72
N ASP A 110 -5.57 -2.52 5.82
CA ASP A 110 -6.48 -2.38 4.67
C ASP A 110 -6.25 -1.03 3.94
N THR A 111 -6.01 0.04 4.70
CA THR A 111 -5.71 1.39 4.15
C THR A 111 -4.37 1.42 3.42
N ILE A 112 -3.34 0.77 3.97
CA ILE A 112 -2.03 0.68 3.33
C ILE A 112 -2.10 -0.20 2.07
N ALA A 113 -2.77 -1.34 2.16
CA ALA A 113 -2.92 -2.26 1.05
C ALA A 113 -3.60 -1.58 -0.16
N SER A 114 -4.69 -0.84 0.10
CA SER A 114 -5.38 -0.05 -0.93
C SER A 114 -4.51 1.09 -1.49
N THR A 115 -3.75 1.81 -0.67
CA THR A 115 -2.82 2.85 -1.13
C THR A 115 -1.71 2.29 -2.03
N ARG A 116 -1.17 1.11 -1.69
CA ARG A 116 -0.17 0.42 -2.52
C ARG A 116 -0.75 -0.03 -3.85
N GLN A 117 -1.98 -0.55 -3.87
CA GLN A 117 -2.66 -0.90 -5.13
C GLN A 117 -2.88 0.32 -6.02
N GLN A 118 -3.27 1.47 -5.45
CA GLN A 118 -3.41 2.72 -6.21
C GLN A 118 -2.08 3.20 -6.79
N THR A 119 -0.99 3.07 -6.04
CA THR A 119 0.35 3.48 -6.49
C THR A 119 0.86 2.53 -7.59
N ALA A 120 0.67 1.22 -7.44
CA ALA A 120 1.00 0.24 -8.47
C ALA A 120 0.18 0.44 -9.76
N ALA A 121 -1.11 0.78 -9.64
CA ALA A 121 -1.95 1.13 -10.79
C ALA A 121 -1.41 2.33 -11.55
N ALA A 122 -0.97 3.38 -10.84
CA ALA A 122 -0.37 4.56 -11.44
C ALA A 122 0.93 4.22 -12.18
N HIS A 123 1.81 3.41 -11.57
CA HIS A 123 3.05 2.98 -12.21
C HIS A 123 2.82 2.18 -13.50
N TYR A 124 1.85 1.27 -13.49
CA TYR A 124 1.48 0.51 -14.69
C TYR A 124 0.93 1.42 -15.80
N ALA A 125 0.03 2.34 -15.46
CA ALA A 125 -0.53 3.29 -16.43
C ALA A 125 0.55 4.17 -17.07
N THR A 126 1.48 4.71 -16.27
CA THR A 126 2.61 5.51 -16.78
C THR A 126 3.55 4.68 -17.66
N ALA A 127 3.85 3.44 -17.27
CA ALA A 127 4.69 2.57 -18.09
C ALA A 127 4.02 2.24 -19.43
N LEU A 128 2.70 2.00 -19.44
CA LEU A 128 1.94 1.70 -20.66
C LEU A 128 1.92 2.90 -21.60
N GLU A 129 1.69 4.11 -21.08
CA GLU A 129 1.76 5.35 -21.86
C GLU A 129 3.16 5.57 -22.45
N ALA A 130 4.21 5.30 -21.66
CA ALA A 130 5.59 5.37 -22.13
C ALA A 130 5.84 4.37 -23.28
N LEU A 131 5.32 3.15 -23.22
CA LEU A 131 5.41 2.18 -24.31
C LEU A 131 4.65 2.63 -25.56
N MET A 132 3.43 3.15 -25.41
CA MET A 132 2.60 3.61 -26.53
C MET A 132 3.17 4.84 -27.25
N SER A 133 4.01 5.63 -26.57
CA SER A 133 4.66 6.80 -27.15
C SER A 133 5.99 6.50 -27.87
N VAL A 134 6.53 5.27 -27.74
CA VAL A 134 7.77 4.89 -28.42
C VAL A 134 7.56 4.90 -29.94
N THR A 135 8.28 5.77 -30.61
CA THR A 135 8.22 5.98 -32.06
C THR A 135 9.63 6.00 -32.66
N PHE A 136 9.77 5.53 -33.89
CA PHE A 136 11.05 5.51 -34.58
C PHE A 136 11.45 6.95 -34.98
N ASN A 137 12.32 7.57 -34.19
CA ASN A 137 12.75 8.98 -34.38
C ASN A 137 14.25 9.14 -34.68
N SER A 138 15.04 8.09 -34.53
CA SER A 138 16.50 8.13 -34.67
C SER A 138 17.05 6.90 -35.39
N THR A 139 17.89 6.10 -34.75
CA THR A 139 18.49 4.88 -35.30
C THR A 139 17.69 3.64 -34.93
N ALA A 140 17.88 2.54 -35.68
CA ALA A 140 17.23 1.28 -35.36
C ALA A 140 17.60 0.77 -33.97
N ASP A 141 18.87 0.89 -33.57
CA ASP A 141 19.33 0.39 -32.27
C ASP A 141 18.73 1.21 -31.12
N GLU A 142 18.74 2.55 -31.22
CA GLU A 142 18.11 3.40 -30.21
C GLU A 142 16.61 3.14 -30.08
N TYR A 143 15.91 2.97 -31.21
CA TYR A 143 14.49 2.62 -31.21
C TYR A 143 14.23 1.26 -30.56
N ILE A 144 15.04 0.25 -30.89
CA ILE A 144 14.92 -1.11 -30.34
C ILE A 144 15.17 -1.09 -28.83
N ASP A 145 16.22 -0.40 -28.38
CA ASP A 145 16.58 -0.32 -26.97
C ASP A 145 15.51 0.42 -26.18
N GLN A 146 15.00 1.55 -26.70
CA GLN A 146 13.91 2.30 -26.07
C GLN A 146 12.63 1.47 -26.00
N PHE A 147 12.29 0.74 -27.07
CA PHE A 147 11.12 -0.12 -27.09
C PHE A 147 11.23 -1.26 -26.08
N LEU A 148 12.37 -1.95 -26.03
CA LEU A 148 12.61 -3.04 -25.08
C LEU A 148 12.58 -2.56 -23.63
N ALA A 149 13.20 -1.41 -23.34
CA ALA A 149 13.17 -0.82 -22.00
C ALA A 149 11.74 -0.49 -21.56
N SER A 150 10.95 0.15 -22.43
CA SER A 150 9.53 0.45 -22.14
C SER A 150 8.68 -0.82 -22.02
N TYR A 151 8.91 -1.81 -22.88
CA TYR A 151 8.18 -3.09 -22.86
C TYR A 151 8.43 -3.86 -21.56
N GLN A 152 9.70 -3.96 -21.14
CA GLN A 152 10.08 -4.58 -19.88
C GLN A 152 9.51 -3.80 -18.69
N SER A 153 9.56 -2.47 -18.73
CA SER A 153 8.99 -1.62 -17.68
C SER A 153 7.50 -1.90 -17.43
N VAL A 154 6.71 -2.06 -18.50
CA VAL A 154 5.28 -2.40 -18.40
C VAL A 154 5.07 -3.76 -17.76
N ASN A 155 5.79 -4.79 -18.22
CA ASN A 155 5.62 -6.14 -17.67
C ASN A 155 6.08 -6.22 -16.21
N ASN A 156 7.17 -5.54 -15.85
CA ASN A 156 7.62 -5.43 -14.46
C ASN A 156 6.57 -4.71 -13.59
N ALA A 157 5.93 -3.66 -14.11
CA ALA A 157 4.84 -2.98 -13.42
C ALA A 157 3.59 -3.88 -13.31
N ALA A 158 3.32 -4.71 -14.31
CA ALA A 158 2.23 -5.69 -14.30
C ALA A 158 2.47 -6.79 -13.26
N ASP A 159 3.71 -7.24 -13.08
CA ASP A 159 4.09 -8.18 -12.01
C ASP A 159 3.86 -7.58 -10.63
N ALA A 160 4.23 -6.31 -10.43
CA ALA A 160 3.99 -5.58 -9.18
C ALA A 160 2.49 -5.33 -8.90
N PHE A 161 1.67 -5.29 -9.96
CA PHE A 161 0.23 -5.10 -9.90
C PHE A 161 -0.54 -6.41 -9.64
N SER A 162 0.03 -7.55 -10.04
CA SER A 162 -0.62 -8.85 -9.96
C SER A 162 -0.77 -9.28 -8.50
N THR A 163 -2.02 -9.35 -8.02
CA THR A 163 -2.34 -9.94 -6.72
C THR A 163 -2.35 -11.47 -6.82
N PRO A 164 -2.10 -12.22 -5.74
CA PRO A 164 -2.05 -13.70 -5.77
C PRO A 164 -3.32 -14.38 -6.29
N THR A 165 -4.43 -13.65 -6.34
CA THR A 165 -5.75 -14.13 -6.80
C THR A 165 -6.09 -13.70 -8.22
N ALA A 166 -5.36 -12.74 -8.80
CA ALA A 166 -5.57 -12.31 -10.17
C ALA A 166 -4.83 -13.25 -11.13
N LYS A 167 -5.48 -13.66 -12.23
CA LYS A 167 -4.80 -14.38 -13.30
C LYS A 167 -3.71 -13.46 -13.85
N VAL A 168 -2.45 -13.88 -13.72
CA VAL A 168 -1.20 -13.20 -14.16
C VAL A 168 -1.29 -12.64 -15.61
N SER A 169 -2.25 -13.14 -16.41
CA SER A 169 -2.41 -12.83 -17.84
C SER A 169 -3.12 -11.52 -18.19
N GLU A 170 -3.79 -10.81 -17.28
CA GLU A 170 -4.65 -9.69 -17.69
C GLU A 170 -3.88 -8.40 -18.01
N TYR A 171 -2.75 -8.17 -17.33
CA TYR A 171 -1.96 -6.93 -17.45
C TYR A 171 -0.63 -7.13 -18.20
N HIS A 172 -0.30 -8.37 -18.57
CA HIS A 172 0.93 -8.67 -19.31
C HIS A 172 0.78 -8.42 -20.81
N ILE A 173 1.75 -7.73 -21.40
CA ILE A 173 1.80 -7.56 -22.84
C ILE A 173 2.45 -8.81 -23.45
N GLY A 174 1.61 -9.69 -23.99
CA GLY A 174 2.08 -10.88 -24.70
C GLY A 174 2.87 -10.56 -25.98
N ALA A 175 3.67 -11.52 -26.44
CA ALA A 175 4.58 -11.37 -27.57
C ALA A 175 3.91 -10.84 -28.86
N GLY A 176 2.68 -11.28 -29.15
CA GLY A 176 1.93 -10.80 -30.32
C GLY A 176 1.54 -9.32 -30.24
N HIS A 177 1.14 -8.85 -29.06
CA HIS A 177 0.85 -7.43 -28.83
C HIS A 177 2.12 -6.58 -28.88
N ALA A 178 3.22 -7.08 -28.30
CA ALA A 178 4.51 -6.42 -28.37
C ALA A 178 4.98 -6.25 -29.82
N ALA A 179 4.86 -7.30 -30.65
CA ALA A 179 5.22 -7.24 -32.06
C ALA A 179 4.35 -6.22 -32.84
N ALA A 180 3.04 -6.18 -32.58
CA ALA A 180 2.15 -5.20 -33.20
C ALA A 180 2.50 -3.76 -32.81
N LEU A 181 2.79 -3.50 -31.52
CA LEU A 181 3.20 -2.19 -31.02
C LEU A 181 4.54 -1.75 -31.60
N PHE A 182 5.51 -2.67 -31.70
CA PHE A 182 6.81 -2.43 -32.34
C PHE A 182 6.62 -1.98 -33.80
N VAL A 183 5.80 -2.69 -34.57
CA VAL A 183 5.54 -2.32 -35.97
C VAL A 183 4.81 -0.97 -36.04
N ALA A 184 3.85 -0.73 -35.15
CA ALA A 184 3.11 0.53 -35.08
C ALA A 184 4.02 1.74 -34.82
N GLY A 185 5.04 1.59 -33.96
CA GLY A 185 6.02 2.64 -33.67
C GLY A 185 6.84 3.09 -34.88
N THR A 186 6.91 2.29 -35.95
CA THR A 186 7.63 2.63 -37.19
C THR A 186 6.78 3.35 -38.24
N LYS A 187 5.45 3.46 -38.05
CA LYS A 187 4.50 3.90 -39.10
C LYS A 187 4.78 5.27 -39.71
N ARG A 188 5.46 6.17 -38.99
CA ARG A 188 5.78 7.53 -39.46
C ARG A 188 6.98 7.60 -40.40
N VAL A 189 7.68 6.48 -40.59
CA VAL A 189 8.89 6.40 -41.40
C VAL A 189 8.56 5.76 -42.73
N GLU A 190 8.55 6.57 -43.80
CA GLU A 190 8.07 6.14 -45.12
C GLU A 190 8.96 5.07 -45.78
N TRP A 191 10.28 5.18 -45.63
CA TRP A 191 11.21 4.21 -46.22
C TRP A 191 11.06 2.80 -45.61
N LEU A 192 10.38 2.69 -44.45
CA LEU A 192 10.02 1.42 -43.82
C LEU A 192 8.71 0.81 -44.33
N ASN A 193 7.98 1.45 -45.26
CA ASN A 193 6.72 0.91 -45.81
C ASN A 193 6.92 -0.49 -46.42
N THR A 194 7.87 -0.63 -47.33
CA THR A 194 8.17 -1.92 -47.99
C THR A 194 8.55 -3.00 -46.98
N TRP A 195 9.28 -2.65 -45.93
CA TRP A 195 9.62 -3.59 -44.87
C TRP A 195 8.38 -4.07 -44.10
N ARG A 196 7.47 -3.16 -43.76
CA ARG A 196 6.20 -3.51 -43.10
C ARG A 196 5.35 -4.46 -43.92
N ASP A 197 5.32 -4.27 -45.23
CA ASP A 197 4.48 -5.07 -46.12
C ASP A 197 5.06 -6.46 -46.41
N THR A 198 6.39 -6.62 -46.32
CA THR A 198 7.08 -7.83 -46.81
C THR A 198 7.77 -8.67 -45.74
N ARG A 199 8.09 -8.10 -44.57
CA ARG A 199 8.97 -8.74 -43.57
C ARG A 199 8.42 -8.75 -42.14
N VAL A 200 7.19 -8.33 -41.94
CA VAL A 200 6.58 -8.27 -40.60
C VAL A 200 5.71 -9.49 -40.28
N PHE A 201 5.12 -10.10 -41.31
CA PHE A 201 4.19 -11.21 -41.16
C PHE A 201 4.82 -12.53 -41.61
N ASP A 202 4.43 -13.62 -40.95
CA ASP A 202 4.71 -14.98 -41.40
C ASP A 202 3.74 -15.41 -42.51
N SER A 203 3.91 -16.64 -43.02
CA SER A 203 3.02 -17.24 -44.02
C SER A 203 1.57 -17.44 -43.53
N SER A 204 1.33 -17.32 -42.22
CA SER A 204 0.02 -17.45 -41.57
C SER A 204 -0.61 -16.08 -41.26
N ASN A 205 -0.04 -14.99 -41.76
CA ASN A 205 -0.45 -13.61 -41.51
C ASN A 205 -0.39 -13.22 -40.00
N LYS A 206 0.51 -13.82 -39.24
CA LYS A 206 0.80 -13.46 -37.85
C LYS A 206 2.09 -12.65 -37.80
N TYR A 207 2.16 -11.74 -36.82
CA TYR A 207 3.40 -11.01 -36.56
C TYR A 207 4.54 -11.98 -36.25
N LEU A 208 5.69 -11.76 -36.88
CA LEU A 208 6.91 -12.48 -36.56
C LEU A 208 7.35 -12.18 -35.12
N PRO A 209 8.16 -13.08 -34.51
CA PRO A 209 8.73 -12.85 -33.19
C PRO A 209 9.51 -11.53 -33.14
N LEU A 210 9.49 -10.89 -31.98
CA LEU A 210 10.11 -9.57 -31.78
C LEU A 210 11.60 -9.57 -32.18
N GLU A 211 12.33 -10.64 -31.85
CA GLU A 211 13.74 -10.83 -32.22
C GLU A 211 13.98 -10.79 -33.73
N VAL A 212 13.09 -11.42 -34.50
CA VAL A 212 13.15 -11.45 -35.97
C VAL A 212 12.85 -10.06 -36.54
N LEU A 213 11.86 -9.37 -35.99
CA LEU A 213 11.51 -8.00 -36.40
C LEU A 213 12.67 -7.04 -36.13
N MET A 214 13.28 -7.11 -34.95
CA MET A 214 14.43 -6.29 -34.56
C MET A 214 15.66 -6.57 -35.44
N SER A 215 15.97 -7.84 -35.68
CA SER A 215 17.07 -8.24 -36.57
C SER A 215 16.84 -7.74 -38.00
N SER A 216 15.62 -7.92 -38.54
CA SER A 216 15.29 -7.43 -39.87
C SER A 216 15.35 -5.91 -39.97
N LEU A 217 14.91 -5.18 -38.93
CA LEU A 217 14.96 -3.71 -38.91
C LEU A 217 16.40 -3.21 -38.95
N ARG A 218 17.30 -3.79 -38.14
CA ARG A 218 18.74 -3.49 -38.19
C ARG A 218 19.34 -3.72 -39.57
N SER A 219 19.02 -4.85 -40.20
CA SER A 219 19.52 -5.19 -41.53
C SER A 219 19.16 -4.14 -42.58
N ILE A 220 17.91 -3.68 -42.62
CA ILE A 220 17.47 -2.69 -43.62
C ILE A 220 17.95 -1.27 -43.29
N SER A 221 18.03 -0.91 -42.01
CA SER A 221 18.56 0.39 -41.58
C SER A 221 20.04 0.52 -41.92
N GLY A 222 20.81 -0.57 -41.76
CA GLY A 222 22.20 -0.62 -42.17
C GLY A 222 22.37 -0.41 -43.67
N ILE A 223 21.50 -1.01 -44.50
CA ILE A 223 21.54 -0.83 -45.96
C ILE A 223 21.28 0.63 -46.35
N PHE A 224 20.28 1.27 -45.75
CA PHE A 224 19.88 2.64 -46.13
C PHE A 224 20.93 3.70 -45.74
N PHE A 225 21.66 3.49 -44.64
CA PHE A 225 22.75 4.38 -44.21
C PHE A 225 23.98 4.36 -45.13
N PHE A 226 24.13 3.35 -45.99
CA PHE A 226 25.22 3.27 -46.98
C PHE A 226 24.90 3.94 -48.33
N PHE A 227 23.64 4.32 -48.56
CA PHE A 227 23.19 4.93 -49.82
C PHE A 227 22.82 6.42 -49.70
N LEU A 228 23.07 7.02 -48.54
CA LEU A 228 22.90 8.45 -48.22
C LEU A 228 24.27 9.09 -47.98
#